data_AF-A0A1I6MQW2-F1
#
_entry.id   AF-A0A1I6MQW2-F1
#
_cell.length_a   1.000
_cell.length_b   1.000
_cell.length_c   1.000
_cell.angle_alpha   90.00
_cell.angle_beta   90.00
_cell.angle_gamma   90.00
#
_symmetry.space_group_name_H-M   'P 1'
#
loop_
_entity.id
_entity.type
_entity.pdbx_description
1 polymer ?
#
loop_
_entity_poly.entity_id
_entity_poly.type
_entity_poly.pdbx_seq_one_letter_code
_entity_poly.pdbx_strand_id
1 'polypeptide(L)' 'MRKFTEIVSEGFIWGVGITRPAPGQEKRAALYITTTLFGSILAVIALFLLLLHTL' A
#
# COMPACT_ATOMS: atom_id res chain seq x y z
N MET A 1 -5.73 -25.33 6.75
CA MET A 1 -4.57 -24.90 5.94
C MET A 1 -4.61 -23.39 5.84
N ARG A 2 -3.74 -22.65 6.55
CA ARG A 2 -3.68 -21.19 6.50
C ARG A 2 -3.31 -20.77 5.08
N LYS A 3 -4.09 -19.86 4.48
CA LYS A 3 -3.86 -19.45 3.09
C LYS A 3 -2.60 -18.59 3.04
N PHE A 4 -1.75 -18.75 2.03
CA PHE A 4 -0.53 -17.97 1.84
C PHE A 4 -0.79 -16.44 1.93
N THR A 5 -1.97 -16.02 1.50
CA THR A 5 -2.51 -14.67 1.61
C THR A 5 -2.62 -14.14 3.05
N GLU A 6 -2.93 -14.99 4.03
CA GLU A 6 -2.98 -14.58 5.45
C GLU A 6 -1.59 -14.31 6.00
N ILE A 7 -0.60 -15.12 5.62
CA ILE A 7 0.80 -14.95 6.06
C ILE A 7 1.38 -13.65 5.50
N VAL A 8 1.16 -13.39 4.20
CA VAL A 8 1.60 -12.15 3.56
C VAL A 8 0.89 -10.94 4.15
N SER A 9 -0.41 -11.04 4.41
CA SER A 9 -1.16 -9.94 5.04
C SER A 9 -0.70 -9.67 6.46
N GLU A 10 -0.43 -10.71 7.26
CA GLU A 10 0.04 -10.57 8.63
C GLU A 10 1.46 -10.01 8.67
N GLY A 11 2.37 -10.50 7.82
CA GLY A 11 3.71 -9.92 7.67
C GLY A 11 3.69 -8.46 7.20
N PHE A 12 2.79 -8.11 6.29
CA PHE A 12 2.58 -6.73 5.88
C PHE A 12 2.07 -5.89 7.05
N ILE A 13 0.98 -6.31 7.71
CA ILE A 13 0.38 -5.61 8.86
C ILE A 13 1.42 -5.28 9.94
N TRP A 14 2.25 -6.27 10.30
CA TRP A 14 3.31 -6.09 11.29
C TRP A 14 4.48 -5.25 10.75
N GLY A 15 4.86 -5.42 9.49
CA GLY A 15 5.98 -4.70 8.87
C GLY A 15 5.73 -3.21 8.66
N VAL A 16 4.48 -2.82 8.33
CA VAL A 16 4.08 -1.41 8.19
C VAL A 16 3.36 -0.84 9.42
N GLY A 17 3.20 -1.63 10.49
CA GLY A 17 2.65 -1.15 11.77
C GLY A 17 1.19 -0.72 11.71
N ILE A 18 0.38 -1.32 10.83
CA ILE A 18 -1.05 -0.99 10.68
C ILE A 18 -1.91 -1.91 11.52
N THR A 19 -3.00 -1.38 12.09
CA THR A 19 -4.01 -2.20 12.77
C THR A 19 -4.76 -3.05 11.76
N ARG A 20 -5.03 -4.32 12.11
CA ARG A 20 -5.81 -5.22 11.25
C ARG A 20 -7.19 -4.61 10.95
N PRO A 21 -7.64 -4.59 9.68
CA PRO A 21 -8.96 -4.09 9.33
C PRO A 21 -10.07 -4.88 10.03
N ALA A 22 -11.16 -4.20 10.40
CA ALA A 22 -12.33 -4.86 10.96
C ALA A 22 -12.91 -5.89 9.96
N PRO A 23 -13.48 -7.02 10.44
CA PRO A 23 -14.12 -8.00 9.58
C PRO A 23 -15.18 -7.34 8.67
N GLY A 24 -15.12 -7.62 7.36
CA GLY A 24 -15.99 -7.00 6.37
C GLY A 24 -15.49 -5.68 5.77
N GLN A 25 -14.46 -5.05 6.33
CA GLN A 25 -13.82 -3.84 5.76
C GLN A 25 -12.57 -4.16 4.93
N GLU A 26 -12.21 -5.43 4.78
CA GLU A 26 -10.98 -5.88 4.11
C GLU A 26 -10.83 -5.33 2.69
N LYS A 27 -11.91 -5.36 1.90
CA LYS A 27 -11.90 -4.85 0.52
C LYS A 27 -11.64 -3.35 0.46
N ARG A 28 -12.24 -2.59 1.39
CA ARG A 28 -12.05 -1.13 1.46
C ARG A 28 -10.64 -0.78 1.92
N ALA A 29 -10.13 -1.50 2.92
CA ALA A 29 -8.75 -1.33 3.39
C ALA A 29 -7.74 -1.65 2.28
N ALA A 30 -7.93 -2.76 1.58
CA ALA A 30 -7.09 -3.14 0.44
C ALA A 30 -7.11 -2.05 -0.64
N LEU A 31 -8.29 -1.56 -1.02
CA LEU A 31 -8.42 -0.51 -2.03
C LEU A 31 -7.72 0.79 -1.60
N TYR A 32 -7.93 1.23 -0.35
CA TYR A 32 -7.25 2.40 0.21
C TYR A 32 -5.71 2.26 0.18
N ILE A 33 -5.18 1.13 0.66
CA ILE A 33 -3.74 0.86 0.68
C ILE A 33 -3.19 0.86 -0.75
N THR A 34 -3.84 0.15 -1.67
CA THR A 34 -3.40 0.07 -3.08
C THR A 34 -3.42 1.44 -3.75
N THR A 35 -4.50 2.22 -3.59
CA THR A 35 -4.59 3.56 -4.18
C THR A 35 -3.54 4.51 -3.58
N THR A 36 -3.31 4.45 -2.27
CA THR A 36 -2.29 5.27 -1.60
C THR A 36 -0.90 4.92 -2.08
N LEU A 37 -0.57 3.63 -2.14
CA LEU A 37 0.73 3.15 -2.62
C LEU A 37 0.96 3.56 -4.07
N PHE A 38 -0.01 3.31 -4.94
CA PHE A 38 0.08 3.70 -6.35
C PHE A 38 0.22 5.22 -6.52
N GLY A 39 -0.57 6.00 -5.77
CA GLY A 39 -0.49 7.46 -5.75
C GLY A 39 0.88 7.97 -5.30
N SER A 40 1.47 7.37 -4.25
CA SER A 40 2.81 7.73 -3.78
C SER A 40 3.90 7.45 -4.83
N ILE A 41 3.81 6.32 -5.53
CA ILE A 41 4.75 5.96 -6.61
C ILE A 41 4.64 6.99 -7.74
N LEU A 42 3.42 7.31 -8.19
CA LEU A 42 3.19 8.32 -9.23
C LEU A 42 3.70 9.69 -8.80
N ALA A 43 3.49 10.09 -7.54
CA ALA A 43 3.98 11.36 -7.02
C ALA A 43 5.51 11.44 -7.07
N VAL A 44 6.22 10.38 -6.66
CA VAL A 44 7.69 10.32 -6.74
C VAL A 44 8.18 10.41 -8.19
N ILE A 45 7.53 9.68 -9.12
CA ILE A 45 7.88 9.73 -10.55
C ILE A 45 7.65 11.15 -11.11
N ALA A 46 6.52 11.77 -10.79
CA ALA A 46 6.21 13.12 -11.24
C ALA A 46 7.23 14.13 -10.70
N LEU A 47 7.60 14.03 -9.42
CA LEU A 47 8.63 14.86 -8.80
C LEU A 47 9.99 14.68 -9.50
N PHE A 48 10.37 13.44 -9.78
CA PHE A 48 11.61 13.14 -10.49
C PHE A 48 11.63 13.75 -11.89
N LEU A 49 10.55 13.59 -12.66
CA LEU A 49 10.45 14.17 -14.01
C LEU A 49 10.45 15.70 -13.98
N LEU A 50 9.78 16.31 -13.00
CA LEU A 50 9.81 17.75 -12.80
C LEU A 50 11.25 18.21 -12.53
N LEU A 51 11.94 17.53 -11.63
CA LEU A 51 13.32 17.86 -11.24
C LEU A 51 14.29 17.70 -12.41
N LEU A 52 14.12 16.65 -13.23
CA LEU A 52 14.86 16.42 -14.46
C LEU A 52 14.58 17.49 -15.52
N HIS A 53 13.35 18.00 -15.63
CA HIS A 53 13.03 19.07 -16.57
C HIS A 53 13.60 20.43 -16.15
N THR A 54 13.72 20.66 -14.84
CA THR A 54 14.24 21.92 -14.28
C THR A 54 15.77 22.01 -14.19
N LEU A 55 16.48 20.87 -14.27
CA LEU A 55 17.95 20.79 -14.32
C LEU A 55 18.45 20.88 -15.76
#